data_AF-A0A3P1T180-F1
#
_entry.id   AF-A0A3P1T180-F1
#
_cell.length_a   1.000
_cell.length_b   1.000
_cell.length_c   1.000
_cell.angle_alpha   90.00
_cell.angle_beta   90.00
_cell.angle_gamma   90.00
#
_symmetry.space_group_name_H-M   'P 1'
#
loop_
_entity.id
_entity.type
_entity.pdbx_description
1 polymer ?
#
loop_
_entity_poly.entity_id
_entity_poly.type
_entity_poly.pdbx_seq_one_letter_code
_entity_poly.pdbx_strand_id
1 'polypeptide(L)'
;MNFSTFRRTAAMVRALEEMVDQLSSRLSSDSVVTVRDLLQHGEEGLGLEFLLEFLYDQEITPSPEEKHELNRLGHFFEIRKHQLCFWPDPPPNRDDHGGNDDPPRLLDGELEPLTYTIGFLRAPLEQVLHAFPRYRRGFFNRRVRTLSTGGLRDHLLALEPLHASGEAPVLITATTTPEWTAVFDGAVEGTGVVTTAVGLVRRLDVAGFVVRSIPPRSSPRVSHGERHFFVLDPQAPRGVARRVAVIESSTRSWVFDHHGEPQPFEDTACYNHPHQDERFTNDMLRSCAESFGVDPWNDDFYRPPGYVIPADSQATLGRTLVEVRRELGLGEEPDARAVLHGRLASRLRSMTGY
;
A
#
# COMPACT_ATOMS: atom_id res chain seq x y z
N MET A 1 30.41 -24.79 15.37
CA MET A 1 29.23 -25.27 14.62
C MET A 1 29.26 -26.80 14.57
N ASN A 2 28.15 -27.46 14.93
CA ASN A 2 28.06 -28.91 15.05
C ASN A 2 27.94 -29.59 13.67
N PHE A 3 28.59 -30.75 13.50
CA PHE A 3 28.57 -31.55 12.25
C PHE A 3 27.15 -31.96 11.82
N SER A 4 26.20 -32.06 12.77
CA SER A 4 24.79 -32.36 12.50
C SER A 4 24.04 -31.19 11.87
N THR A 5 24.38 -29.95 12.23
CA THR A 5 23.77 -28.74 11.66
C THR A 5 24.17 -28.58 10.20
N PHE A 6 25.45 -28.79 9.87
CA PHE A 6 25.96 -28.69 8.50
C PHE A 6 25.34 -29.71 7.54
N ARG A 7 25.21 -30.98 7.97
CA ARG A 7 24.55 -32.03 7.17
C ARG A 7 23.07 -31.73 6.93
N ARG A 8 22.40 -31.14 7.93
CA ARG A 8 20.98 -30.77 7.83
C ARG A 8 20.80 -29.64 6.81
N THR A 9 21.63 -28.61 6.84
CA THR A 9 21.59 -27.51 5.86
C THR A 9 21.82 -28.00 4.42
N ALA A 10 22.86 -28.80 4.18
CA ALA A 10 23.15 -29.33 2.84
C ALA A 10 22.03 -30.24 2.28
N ALA A 11 21.27 -30.91 3.14
CA ALA A 11 20.10 -31.69 2.71
C ALA A 11 18.93 -30.80 2.29
N MET A 12 18.74 -29.64 2.92
CA MET A 12 17.65 -28.72 2.59
C MET A 12 17.93 -27.93 1.32
N VAL A 13 19.18 -27.53 1.10
CA VAL A 13 19.61 -26.88 -0.15
C VAL A 13 19.38 -27.81 -1.34
N ARG A 14 19.79 -29.08 -1.25
CA ARG A 14 19.52 -30.07 -2.30
C ARG A 14 18.04 -30.28 -2.56
N ALA A 15 17.23 -30.36 -1.49
CA ALA A 15 15.78 -30.50 -1.65
C ALA A 15 15.15 -29.30 -2.36
N LEU A 16 15.69 -28.08 -2.15
CA LEU A 16 15.27 -26.90 -2.89
C LEU A 16 15.70 -26.96 -4.36
N GLU A 17 16.94 -27.37 -4.66
CA GLU A 17 17.40 -27.58 -6.05
C GLU A 17 16.52 -28.60 -6.79
N GLU A 18 16.22 -29.74 -6.14
CA GLU A 18 15.34 -30.77 -6.68
C GLU A 18 13.92 -30.22 -6.94
N MET A 19 13.39 -29.40 -6.04
CA MET A 19 12.09 -28.74 -6.21
C MET A 19 12.09 -27.79 -7.41
N VAL A 20 13.15 -26.99 -7.59
CA VAL A 20 13.31 -26.11 -8.76
C VAL A 20 13.37 -26.94 -10.04
N ASP A 21 14.08 -28.06 -10.05
CA ASP A 21 14.19 -28.94 -11.21
C ASP A 21 12.84 -29.57 -11.57
N GLN A 22 12.07 -30.04 -10.57
CA GLN A 22 10.72 -30.58 -10.76
C GLN A 22 9.77 -29.55 -11.39
N LEU A 23 9.83 -28.30 -10.91
CA LEU A 23 8.95 -27.21 -11.35
C LEU A 23 9.45 -26.50 -12.62
N SER A 24 10.69 -26.74 -13.05
CA SER A 24 11.34 -26.03 -14.17
C SER A 24 10.59 -26.14 -15.51
N SER A 25 9.88 -27.25 -15.74
CA SER A 25 9.08 -27.44 -16.96
C SER A 25 7.79 -26.62 -16.99
N ARG A 26 7.35 -26.12 -15.84
CA ARG A 26 6.12 -25.36 -15.65
C ARG A 26 6.41 -23.87 -15.50
N LEU A 27 7.61 -23.52 -15.04
CA LEU A 27 8.10 -22.16 -14.88
C LEU A 27 8.67 -21.59 -16.18
N SER A 28 8.61 -20.26 -16.32
CA SER A 28 9.32 -19.55 -17.37
C SER A 28 10.85 -19.74 -17.25
N SER A 29 11.55 -19.69 -18.39
CA SER A 29 13.01 -19.85 -18.42
C SER A 29 13.73 -18.80 -17.55
N ASP A 30 13.24 -17.57 -17.55
CA ASP A 30 13.83 -16.46 -16.81
C ASP A 30 13.68 -16.68 -15.30
N SER A 31 12.51 -17.13 -14.85
CA SER A 31 12.26 -17.49 -13.46
C SER A 31 13.19 -18.60 -12.96
N VAL A 32 13.37 -19.66 -13.76
CA VAL A 32 14.28 -20.77 -13.40
C VAL A 32 15.72 -20.29 -13.29
N VAL A 33 16.17 -19.43 -14.22
CA VAL A 33 17.50 -18.83 -14.18
C VAL A 33 17.69 -17.98 -12.92
N THR A 34 16.73 -17.12 -12.58
CA THR A 34 16.79 -16.26 -11.39
C THR A 34 16.89 -17.08 -10.11
N VAL A 35 16.04 -18.09 -9.92
CA VAL A 35 16.11 -18.92 -8.71
C VAL A 35 17.45 -19.65 -8.65
N ARG A 36 17.91 -20.26 -9.74
CA ARG A 36 19.18 -20.98 -9.76
C ARG A 36 20.39 -20.09 -9.48
N ASP A 37 20.38 -18.85 -9.96
CA ASP A 37 21.42 -17.88 -9.66
C ASP A 37 21.50 -17.60 -8.15
N LEU A 38 20.36 -17.40 -7.48
CA LEU A 38 20.29 -17.22 -6.03
C LEU A 38 20.83 -18.44 -5.26
N LEU A 39 20.48 -19.65 -5.70
CA LEU A 39 21.00 -20.89 -5.08
C LEU A 39 22.52 -21.01 -5.23
N GLN A 40 23.07 -20.66 -6.39
CA GLN A 40 24.52 -20.69 -6.63
C GLN A 40 25.30 -19.70 -5.75
N HIS A 41 24.68 -18.59 -5.36
CA HIS A 41 25.27 -17.58 -4.49
C HIS A 41 25.07 -17.86 -2.98
N GLY A 42 24.44 -18.98 -2.62
CA GLY A 42 24.16 -19.32 -1.22
C GLY A 42 23.06 -18.48 -0.60
N GLU A 43 22.15 -17.94 -1.42
CA GLU A 43 20.98 -17.16 -1.01
C GLU A 43 19.73 -18.05 -1.04
N GLU A 44 19.77 -19.23 -0.41
CA GLU A 44 18.74 -20.27 -0.64
C GLU A 44 17.37 -19.90 -0.05
N GLY A 45 17.34 -19.16 1.06
CA GLY A 45 16.10 -18.60 1.58
C GLY A 45 15.44 -17.67 0.57
N LEU A 46 16.22 -16.77 -0.03
CA LEU A 46 15.73 -15.86 -1.07
C LEU A 46 15.33 -16.62 -2.33
N GLY A 47 16.09 -17.64 -2.73
CA GLY A 47 15.75 -18.52 -3.85
C GLY A 47 14.39 -19.20 -3.67
N LEU A 48 14.07 -19.67 -2.46
CA LEU A 48 12.76 -20.24 -2.15
C LEU A 48 11.65 -19.19 -2.18
N GLU A 49 11.89 -17.97 -1.68
CA GLU A 49 10.91 -16.88 -1.77
C GLU A 49 10.56 -16.56 -3.23
N PHE A 50 11.56 -16.41 -4.10
CA PHE A 50 11.35 -16.18 -5.54
C PHE A 50 10.68 -17.37 -6.23
N LEU A 51 10.97 -18.60 -5.82
CA LEU A 51 10.28 -19.76 -6.37
C LEU A 51 8.78 -19.73 -6.04
N LEU A 52 8.42 -19.44 -4.78
CA LEU A 52 7.02 -19.31 -4.36
C LEU A 52 6.30 -18.16 -5.10
N GLU A 53 7.00 -17.05 -5.32
CA GLU A 53 6.52 -15.92 -6.13
C GLU A 53 6.27 -16.33 -7.58
N PHE A 54 7.22 -16.99 -8.24
CA PHE A 54 7.04 -17.37 -9.65
C PHE A 54 5.93 -18.39 -9.84
N LEU A 55 5.75 -19.28 -8.86
CA LEU A 55 4.59 -20.16 -8.85
C LEU A 55 3.30 -19.33 -8.81
N TYR A 56 3.23 -18.33 -7.92
CA TYR A 56 2.09 -17.41 -7.79
C TYR A 56 1.83 -16.62 -9.08
N ASP A 57 2.85 -15.93 -9.58
CA ASP A 57 2.75 -15.04 -10.74
C ASP A 57 2.39 -15.76 -12.04
N GLN A 58 2.76 -17.04 -12.15
CA GLN A 58 2.52 -17.86 -13.33
C GLN A 58 1.37 -18.86 -13.15
N GLU A 59 0.63 -18.75 -12.05
CA GLU A 59 -0.54 -19.60 -11.74
C GLU A 59 -0.21 -21.10 -11.73
N ILE A 60 1.02 -21.46 -11.37
CA ILE A 60 1.51 -22.84 -11.40
C ILE A 60 1.14 -23.52 -10.10
N THR A 61 0.04 -24.28 -10.11
CA THR A 61 -0.49 -24.82 -8.85
C THR A 61 0.27 -26.05 -8.39
N PRO A 62 1.01 -26.01 -7.27
CA PRO A 62 1.83 -27.14 -6.89
C PRO A 62 0.93 -28.32 -6.45
N SER A 63 1.34 -29.54 -6.75
CA SER A 63 0.68 -30.76 -6.27
C SER A 63 0.67 -30.79 -4.73
N PRO A 64 -0.20 -31.59 -4.09
CA PRO A 64 -0.20 -31.73 -2.63
C PRO A 64 1.16 -32.10 -2.04
N GLU A 65 1.96 -32.90 -2.76
CA GLU A 65 3.32 -33.29 -2.36
C GLU A 65 4.29 -32.11 -2.50
N GLU A 66 4.25 -31.38 -3.62
CA GLU A 66 5.03 -30.17 -3.84
C GLU A 66 4.71 -29.10 -2.78
N LYS A 67 3.42 -28.89 -2.46
CA LYS A 67 2.95 -27.98 -1.38
C LYS A 67 3.50 -28.39 -0.02
N HIS A 68 3.49 -29.69 0.30
CA HIS A 68 4.04 -30.18 1.57
C HIS A 68 5.53 -29.89 1.68
N GLU A 69 6.27 -30.14 0.60
CA GLU A 69 7.72 -29.97 0.55
C GLU A 69 8.13 -28.50 0.56
N LEU A 70 7.45 -27.64 -0.19
CA LEU A 70 7.66 -26.19 -0.15
C LEU A 70 7.36 -25.60 1.24
N ASN A 71 6.32 -26.06 1.94
CA ASN A 71 6.06 -25.68 3.34
C ASN A 71 7.19 -26.12 4.28
N ARG A 72 7.69 -27.34 4.08
CA ARG A 72 8.80 -27.91 4.87
C ARG A 72 10.09 -27.11 4.68
N LEU A 73 10.41 -26.75 3.44
CA LEU A 73 11.55 -25.88 3.09
C LEU A 73 11.34 -24.47 3.67
N GLY A 74 10.14 -23.93 3.53
CA GLY A 74 9.78 -22.61 4.05
C GLY A 74 10.00 -22.47 5.55
N HIS A 75 9.57 -23.46 6.33
CA HIS A 75 9.83 -23.51 7.76
C HIS A 75 11.32 -23.61 8.11
N PHE A 76 12.11 -24.29 7.28
CA PHE A 76 13.55 -24.43 7.52
C PHE A 76 14.32 -23.13 7.24
N PHE A 77 13.97 -22.42 6.17
CA PHE A 77 14.58 -21.14 5.78
C PHE A 77 13.95 -19.93 6.49
N GLU A 78 13.09 -20.16 7.49
CA GLU A 78 12.42 -19.12 8.28
C GLU A 78 11.58 -18.14 7.42
N ILE A 79 11.04 -18.65 6.30
CA ILE A 79 10.14 -17.89 5.43
C ILE A 79 8.87 -17.55 6.20
N ARG A 80 8.38 -16.32 6.02
CA ARG A 80 7.22 -15.82 6.77
C ARG A 80 6.00 -16.65 6.42
N LYS A 81 5.20 -17.04 7.42
CA LYS A 81 4.02 -17.90 7.25
C LYS A 81 3.05 -17.45 6.15
N HIS A 82 2.89 -16.13 5.93
CA HIS A 82 2.01 -15.61 4.88
C HIS A 82 2.55 -15.79 3.45
N GLN A 83 3.87 -15.95 3.29
CA GLN A 83 4.51 -16.31 2.01
C GLN A 83 4.37 -17.82 1.71
N LEU A 84 4.01 -18.64 2.70
CA LEU A 84 3.78 -20.09 2.57
C LEU A 84 2.31 -20.45 2.30
N CYS A 85 1.42 -19.46 2.18
CA CYS A 85 0.01 -19.68 1.86
C CYS A 85 -0.16 -19.89 0.35
N PHE A 86 -0.42 -21.14 -0.07
CA PHE A 86 -0.78 -21.47 -1.45
C PHE A 86 -2.25 -21.13 -1.74
N TRP A 87 -2.56 -20.73 -2.97
CA TRP A 87 -3.94 -20.55 -3.44
C TRP A 87 -4.66 -21.92 -3.53
N PRO A 88 -5.99 -22.01 -3.27
CA PRO A 88 -6.81 -23.18 -3.55
C PRO A 88 -6.71 -23.66 -4.99
N ASP A 89 -6.81 -24.98 -5.18
CA ASP A 89 -6.88 -25.65 -6.47
C ASP A 89 -8.30 -25.55 -7.06
N PRO A 90 -8.50 -25.14 -8.33
CA PRO A 90 -7.54 -24.59 -9.31
C PRO A 90 -7.23 -23.09 -9.07
N PRO A 91 -6.14 -22.55 -9.65
CA PRO A 91 -5.83 -21.12 -9.55
C PRO A 91 -7.00 -20.31 -10.13
N PRO A 92 -7.46 -19.24 -9.46
CA PRO A 92 -8.43 -18.32 -10.04
C PRO A 92 -7.83 -17.63 -11.26
N ASN A 93 -8.66 -17.39 -12.26
CA ASN A 93 -8.26 -16.85 -13.55
C ASN A 93 -7.96 -15.36 -13.41
N ARG A 94 -6.78 -14.84 -13.80
CA ARG A 94 -6.48 -13.38 -13.69
C ARG A 94 -7.51 -12.47 -14.38
N ASP A 95 -8.29 -12.98 -15.32
CA ASP A 95 -9.36 -12.20 -15.95
C ASP A 95 -10.54 -11.89 -14.99
N ASP A 96 -10.54 -12.46 -13.77
CA ASP A 96 -11.52 -12.23 -12.71
C ASP A 96 -11.08 -11.23 -11.63
N HIS A 97 -9.98 -10.48 -11.84
CA HIS A 97 -9.44 -9.42 -10.98
C HIS A 97 -10.38 -8.19 -10.84
N GLY A 98 -11.63 -8.44 -10.46
CA GLY A 98 -12.72 -7.48 -10.33
C GLY A 98 -12.32 -6.29 -9.48
N GLY A 99 -11.90 -5.22 -10.15
CA GLY A 99 -11.59 -3.93 -9.56
C GLY A 99 -10.11 -3.68 -9.24
N ASN A 100 -9.16 -4.59 -9.49
CA ASN A 100 -7.77 -4.39 -9.06
C ASN A 100 -6.85 -3.63 -10.03
N ASP A 101 -7.30 -3.37 -11.27
CA ASP A 101 -6.47 -2.78 -12.34
C ASP A 101 -6.03 -1.32 -12.10
N ASP A 102 -6.83 -0.52 -11.37
CA ASP A 102 -6.46 0.85 -11.03
C ASP A 102 -6.88 1.22 -9.59
N PRO A 103 -5.91 1.49 -8.69
CA PRO A 103 -6.22 1.96 -7.36
C PRO A 103 -6.96 3.30 -7.42
N PRO A 104 -7.92 3.56 -6.52
CA PRO A 104 -8.59 4.84 -6.51
C PRO A 104 -7.58 5.94 -6.12
N ARG A 105 -7.54 7.01 -6.92
CA ARG A 105 -6.59 8.12 -6.78
C ARG A 105 -7.35 9.44 -6.73
N LEU A 106 -7.04 10.26 -5.73
CA LEU A 106 -7.56 11.62 -5.63
C LEU A 106 -6.72 12.53 -6.52
N LEU A 107 -7.39 13.42 -7.28
CA LEU A 107 -6.74 14.33 -8.25
C LEU A 107 -5.88 13.57 -9.27
N ASP A 108 -6.36 12.42 -9.75
CA ASP A 108 -5.69 11.55 -10.73
C ASP A 108 -4.23 11.17 -10.36
N GLY A 109 -3.88 11.23 -9.08
CA GLY A 109 -2.53 10.95 -8.58
C GLY A 109 -1.51 12.09 -8.79
N GLU A 110 -1.96 13.27 -9.23
CA GLU A 110 -1.10 14.44 -9.48
C GLU A 110 -0.28 14.83 -8.23
N LEU A 111 -0.90 14.74 -7.06
CA LEU A 111 -0.31 15.19 -5.79
C LEU A 111 0.22 14.04 -4.90
N GLU A 112 0.29 12.82 -5.41
CA GLU A 112 0.94 11.72 -4.67
C GLU A 112 2.37 12.13 -4.24
N PRO A 113 2.80 11.82 -3.00
CA PRO A 113 2.16 10.95 -2.02
C PRO A 113 1.16 11.63 -1.06
N LEU A 114 0.87 12.93 -1.20
CA LEU A 114 0.02 13.68 -0.26
C LEU A 114 -1.42 13.15 -0.17
N THR A 115 -1.85 12.38 -1.17
CA THR A 115 -3.20 11.81 -1.29
C THR A 115 -3.26 10.31 -1.00
N TYR A 116 -2.16 9.68 -0.62
CA TYR A 116 -2.13 8.23 -0.34
C TYR A 116 -2.97 7.81 0.85
N THR A 117 -2.96 8.60 1.91
CA THR A 117 -3.71 8.30 3.13
C THR A 117 -4.59 9.48 3.49
N ILE A 118 -5.87 9.22 3.73
CA ILE A 118 -6.86 10.24 4.09
C ILE A 118 -7.57 9.80 5.36
N GLY A 119 -7.57 10.65 6.37
CA GLY A 119 -8.22 10.41 7.65
C GLY A 119 -9.54 11.16 7.73
N PHE A 120 -10.56 10.51 8.27
CA PHE A 120 -11.88 11.09 8.47
C PHE A 120 -12.28 10.97 9.94
N LEU A 121 -12.60 12.12 10.54
CA LEU A 121 -13.04 12.24 11.92
C LEU A 121 -14.53 12.55 11.94
N ARG A 122 -15.31 11.80 12.71
CA ARG A 122 -16.75 12.02 12.87
C ARG A 122 -17.02 13.17 13.84
N ALA A 123 -16.55 14.36 13.48
CA ALA A 123 -16.76 15.60 14.20
C ALA A 123 -16.76 16.79 13.22
N PRO A 124 -17.54 17.85 13.50
CA PRO A 124 -17.47 19.10 12.74
C PRO A 124 -16.09 19.75 12.78
N LEU A 125 -15.76 20.49 11.72
CA LEU A 125 -14.44 21.09 11.50
C LEU A 125 -13.98 21.94 12.68
N GLU A 126 -14.87 22.77 13.24
CA GLU A 126 -14.57 23.66 14.35
C GLU A 126 -14.17 22.89 15.61
N GLN A 127 -14.81 21.74 15.86
CA GLN A 127 -14.51 20.89 16.99
C GLN A 127 -13.12 20.25 16.84
N VAL A 128 -12.79 19.79 15.63
CA VAL A 128 -11.47 19.23 15.31
C VAL A 128 -10.38 20.29 15.47
N LEU A 129 -10.57 21.49 14.91
CA LEU A 129 -9.62 22.60 15.03
C LEU A 129 -9.42 23.05 16.48
N HIS A 130 -10.47 22.98 17.30
CA HIS A 130 -10.35 23.28 18.73
C HIS A 130 -9.54 22.20 19.48
N ALA A 131 -9.65 20.93 19.10
CA ALA A 131 -8.92 19.84 19.74
C ALA A 131 -7.45 19.74 19.29
N PHE A 132 -7.14 20.08 18.04
CA PHE A 132 -5.82 19.89 17.45
C PHE A 132 -4.66 20.56 18.21
N PRO A 133 -4.77 21.82 18.68
CA PRO A 133 -3.76 22.48 19.50
C PRO A 133 -3.38 21.72 20.77
N ARG A 134 -4.33 20.95 21.31
CA ARG A 134 -4.15 20.20 22.56
C ARG A 134 -3.59 18.80 22.31
N TYR A 135 -3.62 18.34 21.07
CA TYR A 135 -2.99 17.10 20.62
C TYR A 135 -1.48 17.29 20.40
N ARG A 136 -1.07 18.36 19.71
CA ARG A 136 0.36 18.62 19.42
C ARG A 136 1.08 19.30 20.58
N ARG A 137 2.13 18.65 21.09
CA ARG A 137 2.95 19.20 22.17
C ARG A 137 3.66 20.48 21.69
N GLY A 138 3.60 21.54 22.48
CA GLY A 138 4.26 22.82 22.12
C GLY A 138 3.54 23.67 21.06
N PHE A 139 2.30 23.31 20.70
CA PHE A 139 1.53 23.98 19.65
C PHE A 139 1.13 25.43 19.99
N PHE A 140 1.05 25.82 21.27
CA PHE A 140 0.49 27.12 21.68
C PHE A 140 1.13 28.36 21.02
N ASN A 141 2.32 28.22 20.41
CA ASN A 141 3.03 29.28 19.69
C ASN A 141 2.98 29.15 18.16
N ARG A 142 2.30 28.16 17.59
CA ARG A 142 2.25 27.91 16.14
C ARG A 142 0.99 28.51 15.52
N ARG A 143 1.15 29.26 14.44
CA ARG A 143 0.03 29.87 13.71
C ARG A 143 -0.55 28.87 12.71
N VAL A 144 -1.82 28.52 12.87
CA VAL A 144 -2.61 27.86 11.84
C VAL A 144 -2.76 28.81 10.67
N ARG A 145 -2.46 28.35 9.45
CA ARG A 145 -2.72 29.10 8.23
C ARG A 145 -4.10 28.71 7.70
N THR A 146 -4.99 29.68 7.59
CA THR A 146 -6.32 29.49 6.97
C THR A 146 -6.23 29.82 5.49
N LEU A 147 -6.70 28.90 4.65
CA LEU A 147 -6.79 29.04 3.20
C LEU A 147 -8.26 29.20 2.83
N SER A 148 -8.73 30.45 2.81
CA SER A 148 -10.15 30.78 2.65
C SER A 148 -10.69 30.56 1.24
N THR A 149 -9.81 30.48 0.24
CA THR A 149 -10.14 30.30 -1.18
C THR A 149 -9.24 29.23 -1.79
N GLY A 150 -9.53 28.82 -3.03
CA GLY A 150 -8.86 27.71 -3.69
C GLY A 150 -9.55 26.36 -3.42
N GLY A 151 -9.24 25.38 -4.28
CA GLY A 151 -9.74 24.02 -4.14
C GLY A 151 -8.83 23.15 -3.26
N LEU A 152 -9.19 21.88 -3.10
CA LEU A 152 -8.38 20.92 -2.34
C LEU A 152 -6.93 20.86 -2.84
N ARG A 153 -6.74 20.89 -4.17
CA ARG A 153 -5.42 20.89 -4.82
C ARG A 153 -4.51 22.00 -4.25
N ASP A 154 -5.01 23.23 -4.16
CA ASP A 154 -4.24 24.37 -3.64
C ASP A 154 -3.92 24.20 -2.14
N HIS A 155 -4.86 23.62 -1.39
CA HIS A 155 -4.68 23.38 0.05
C HIS A 155 -3.69 22.27 0.35
N LEU A 156 -3.63 21.24 -0.49
CA LEU A 156 -2.63 20.17 -0.38
C LEU A 156 -1.23 20.67 -0.73
N LEU A 157 -1.08 21.50 -1.78
CA LEU A 157 0.22 22.12 -2.11
C LEU A 157 0.75 23.01 -0.99
N ALA A 158 -0.13 23.57 -0.17
CA ALA A 158 0.23 24.31 1.02
C ALA A 158 0.82 23.44 2.16
N LEU A 159 0.88 22.11 2.01
CA LEU A 159 1.62 21.23 2.91
C LEU A 159 3.13 21.20 2.64
N GLU A 160 3.61 21.77 1.54
CA GLU A 160 5.04 21.88 1.31
C GLU A 160 5.73 22.81 2.32
N PRO A 161 6.96 22.45 2.77
CA PRO A 161 7.71 21.24 2.43
C PRO A 161 7.24 19.98 3.18
N LEU A 162 7.45 18.81 2.58
CA LEU A 162 7.17 17.48 3.15
C LEU A 162 8.29 17.06 4.10
N HIS A 163 7.97 16.26 5.12
CA HIS A 163 8.91 15.92 6.20
C HIS A 163 9.04 14.40 6.38
N ALA A 164 10.28 13.92 6.50
CA ALA A 164 10.60 12.50 6.71
C ALA A 164 10.58 12.09 8.19
N SER A 165 10.77 13.05 9.09
CA SER A 165 10.83 12.83 10.53
C SER A 165 10.21 13.99 11.30
N GLY A 166 9.76 13.69 12.53
CA GLY A 166 9.02 14.64 13.35
C GLY A 166 7.56 14.78 12.91
N GLU A 167 6.87 15.79 13.45
CA GLU A 167 5.48 16.07 13.10
C GLU A 167 5.42 16.81 11.76
N ALA A 168 4.96 16.12 10.71
CA ALA A 168 4.67 16.71 9.41
C ALA A 168 3.60 17.82 9.50
N PRO A 169 3.54 18.77 8.54
CA PRO A 169 2.40 19.68 8.46
C PRO A 169 1.13 18.88 8.17
N VAL A 170 0.00 19.37 8.64
CA VAL A 170 -1.31 18.70 8.51
C VAL A 170 -2.31 19.67 7.93
N LEU A 171 -3.12 19.18 6.98
CA LEU A 171 -4.25 19.91 6.42
C LEU A 171 -5.52 19.32 7.04
N ILE A 172 -6.39 20.20 7.51
CA ILE A 172 -7.72 19.86 8.00
C ILE A 172 -8.73 20.65 7.19
N THR A 173 -9.74 19.97 6.68
CA THR A 173 -10.76 20.60 5.82
C THR A 173 -12.13 19.97 6.04
N ALA A 174 -13.19 20.76 5.82
CA ALA A 174 -14.55 20.24 5.85
C ALA A 174 -14.81 19.36 4.62
N THR A 175 -15.83 18.53 4.73
CA THR A 175 -16.36 17.76 3.59
C THR A 175 -17.76 18.26 3.24
N THR A 176 -18.34 17.74 2.15
CA THR A 176 -19.76 17.97 1.80
C THR A 176 -20.71 17.40 2.86
N THR A 177 -20.23 16.48 3.69
CA THR A 177 -20.98 15.83 4.76
C THR A 177 -20.53 16.43 6.11
N PRO A 178 -21.30 17.36 6.71
CA PRO A 178 -20.81 18.27 7.76
C PRO A 178 -20.40 17.58 9.07
N GLU A 179 -20.82 16.34 9.30
CA GLU A 179 -20.35 15.51 10.42
C GLU A 179 -18.93 14.97 10.23
N TRP A 180 -18.37 15.02 9.01
CA TRP A 180 -17.05 14.50 8.67
C TRP A 180 -16.06 15.63 8.39
N THR A 181 -14.93 15.56 9.09
CA THR A 181 -13.75 16.38 8.84
C THR A 181 -12.64 15.53 8.27
N ALA A 182 -12.03 15.98 7.17
CA ALA A 182 -10.92 15.30 6.52
C ALA A 182 -9.57 15.81 7.03
N VAL A 183 -8.60 14.91 7.07
CA VAL A 183 -7.23 15.15 7.51
C VAL A 183 -6.23 14.56 6.52
N PHE A 184 -5.28 15.38 6.10
CA PHE A 184 -4.13 15.00 5.27
C PHE A 184 -2.83 15.42 5.97
N ASP A 185 -1.69 14.85 5.57
CA ASP A 185 -0.39 15.28 6.07
C ASP A 185 0.67 15.44 4.98
N GLY A 186 1.73 16.16 5.32
CA GLY A 186 2.90 16.36 4.47
C GLY A 186 4.02 15.39 4.80
N ALA A 187 3.73 14.12 5.08
CA ALA A 187 4.78 13.11 5.29
C ALA A 187 5.36 12.65 3.94
N VAL A 188 6.67 12.44 3.85
CA VAL A 188 7.33 12.01 2.58
C VAL A 188 6.85 10.66 2.08
N GLU A 189 6.38 9.78 2.97
CA GLU A 189 5.84 8.46 2.63
C GLU A 189 4.32 8.49 2.39
N GLY A 190 3.63 9.57 2.76
CA GLY A 190 2.16 9.67 2.67
C GLY A 190 1.41 8.75 3.64
N THR A 191 2.05 8.28 4.70
CA THR A 191 1.49 7.27 5.64
C THR A 191 1.16 7.83 7.04
N GLY A 192 1.58 9.05 7.37
CA GLY A 192 1.56 9.59 8.74
C GLY A 192 0.16 9.99 9.26
N VAL A 193 -0.82 10.11 8.38
CA VAL A 193 -2.20 10.49 8.72
C VAL A 193 -2.83 9.54 9.74
N VAL A 194 -2.53 8.23 9.70
CA VAL A 194 -3.10 7.23 10.64
C VAL A 194 -2.85 7.62 12.09
N THR A 195 -1.60 7.97 12.42
CA THR A 195 -1.21 8.35 13.79
C THR A 195 -1.92 9.63 14.23
N THR A 196 -2.00 10.62 13.34
CA THR A 196 -2.70 11.89 13.60
C THR A 196 -4.20 11.66 13.85
N ALA A 197 -4.86 10.88 13.00
CA ALA A 197 -6.29 10.59 13.10
C ALA A 197 -6.61 9.81 14.39
N VAL A 198 -5.82 8.79 14.75
CA VAL A 198 -5.96 8.06 16.01
C VAL A 198 -5.84 8.99 17.23
N GLY A 199 -4.88 9.90 17.21
CA GLY A 199 -4.69 10.87 18.29
C GLY A 199 -5.88 11.80 18.46
N LEU A 200 -6.47 12.27 17.36
CA LEU A 200 -7.62 13.17 17.36
C LEU A 200 -8.91 12.46 17.77
N VAL A 201 -9.18 11.26 17.23
CA VAL A 201 -10.32 10.41 17.62
C VAL A 201 -10.38 10.22 19.14
N ARG A 202 -9.25 9.86 19.74
CA ARG A 202 -9.13 9.68 21.20
C ARG A 202 -9.33 10.97 21.98
N ARG A 203 -8.82 12.08 21.46
CA ARG A 203 -8.89 13.37 22.15
C ARG A 203 -10.28 13.97 22.14
N LEU A 204 -11.00 13.74 21.05
CA LEU A 204 -12.36 14.19 20.79
C LEU A 204 -13.41 13.23 21.34
N ASP A 205 -13.03 11.98 21.63
CA ASP A 205 -13.93 10.88 21.99
C ASP A 205 -15.01 10.65 20.90
N VAL A 206 -14.55 10.58 19.65
CA VAL A 206 -15.40 10.35 18.46
C VAL A 206 -14.84 9.22 17.61
N ALA A 207 -15.70 8.53 16.87
CA ALA A 207 -15.25 7.55 15.88
C ALA A 207 -14.58 8.23 14.66
N GLY A 208 -13.85 7.44 13.88
CA GLY A 208 -13.28 7.86 12.61
C GLY A 208 -12.92 6.68 11.73
N PHE A 209 -12.39 6.95 10.55
CA PHE A 209 -11.76 5.92 9.73
C PHE A 209 -10.61 6.53 8.91
N VAL A 210 -9.76 5.67 8.36
CA VAL A 210 -8.69 6.06 7.46
C VAL A 210 -8.72 5.15 6.25
N VAL A 211 -8.64 5.75 5.06
CA VAL A 211 -8.40 5.03 3.80
C VAL A 211 -6.96 5.23 3.39
N ARG A 212 -6.33 4.19 2.86
CA ARG A 212 -5.03 4.26 2.22
C ARG A 212 -5.08 3.54 0.88
N SER A 213 -4.61 4.23 -0.15
CA SER A 213 -4.49 3.73 -1.52
C SER A 213 -3.11 4.14 -2.04
N ILE A 214 -2.17 3.20 -2.03
CA ILE A 214 -0.83 3.35 -2.60
C ILE A 214 -0.75 2.43 -3.82
N PRO A 215 -0.48 2.95 -5.01
CA PRO A 215 -0.37 2.12 -6.20
C PRO A 215 0.84 1.18 -6.14
N PRO A 216 0.76 -0.01 -6.77
CA PRO A 216 1.93 -0.86 -6.98
C PRO A 216 3.01 -0.09 -7.74
N ARG A 217 4.28 -0.31 -7.40
CA ARG A 217 5.40 0.43 -8.05
C ARG A 217 6.37 -0.50 -8.76
N SER A 218 6.83 -0.04 -9.92
CA SER A 218 7.81 -0.76 -10.74
C SER A 218 9.18 -0.95 -10.06
N SER A 219 9.52 -0.13 -9.04
CA SER A 219 10.82 -0.16 -8.37
C SER A 219 10.70 -0.59 -6.89
N PRO A 220 11.33 -1.70 -6.47
CA PRO A 220 11.19 -2.29 -5.14
C PRO A 220 11.90 -1.53 -4.01
N ARG A 221 12.51 -0.37 -4.27
CA ARG A 221 13.44 0.29 -3.34
C ARG A 221 12.81 1.30 -2.37
N VAL A 222 11.56 1.76 -2.58
CA VAL A 222 11.10 2.99 -1.92
C VAL A 222 9.64 2.96 -1.40
N SER A 223 8.76 2.11 -1.90
CA SER A 223 7.42 1.85 -1.30
C SER A 223 6.77 0.65 -1.96
N HIS A 224 5.93 -0.03 -1.20
CA HIS A 224 5.05 -1.09 -1.66
C HIS A 224 3.66 -0.52 -2.02
N GLY A 225 2.95 -1.12 -2.97
CA GLY A 225 1.53 -0.89 -3.15
C GLY A 225 0.74 -1.33 -1.91
N GLU A 226 -0.29 -0.57 -1.53
CA GLU A 226 -1.06 -0.82 -0.32
C GLU A 226 -2.53 -0.40 -0.51
N ARG A 227 -3.45 -1.23 -0.01
CA ARG A 227 -4.87 -0.90 0.13
C ARG A 227 -5.26 -1.15 1.58
N HIS A 228 -5.45 -0.10 2.37
CA HIS A 228 -5.83 -0.25 3.77
C HIS A 228 -7.09 0.50 4.10
N PHE A 229 -7.91 -0.14 4.94
CA PHE A 229 -9.03 0.48 5.62
C PHE A 229 -8.86 0.33 7.13
N PHE A 230 -8.96 1.43 7.86
CA PHE A 230 -8.90 1.45 9.33
C PHE A 230 -10.19 2.02 9.88
N VAL A 231 -10.85 1.33 10.80
CA VAL A 231 -11.88 1.92 11.66
C VAL A 231 -11.22 2.35 12.96
N LEU A 232 -11.39 3.63 13.28
CA LEU A 232 -10.86 4.25 14.48
C LEU A 232 -11.94 4.36 15.54
N ASP A 233 -11.60 3.93 16.75
CA ASP A 233 -12.48 4.01 17.92
C ASP A 233 -11.65 4.52 19.11
N PRO A 234 -12.12 5.55 19.83
CA PRO A 234 -11.38 6.13 20.94
C PRO A 234 -11.11 5.13 22.08
N GLN A 235 -11.99 4.13 22.25
CA GLN A 235 -11.94 3.11 23.29
C GLN A 235 -11.17 1.86 22.84
N ALA A 236 -10.88 1.70 21.55
CA ALA A 236 -10.11 0.56 21.06
C ALA A 236 -8.65 0.59 21.55
N PRO A 237 -8.05 -0.60 21.82
CA PRO A 237 -6.62 -0.72 22.02
C PRO A 237 -5.86 -0.06 20.85
N ARG A 238 -4.91 0.82 21.17
CA ARG A 238 -4.16 1.63 20.19
C ARG A 238 -5.01 2.54 19.27
N GLY A 239 -6.34 2.63 19.49
CA GLY A 239 -7.25 3.53 18.78
C GLY A 239 -7.73 3.01 17.44
N VAL A 240 -7.48 1.73 17.13
CA VAL A 240 -7.89 1.07 15.89
C VAL A 240 -8.77 -0.13 16.26
N ALA A 241 -10.07 -0.03 15.99
CA ALA A 241 -11.03 -1.10 16.25
C ALA A 241 -10.95 -2.19 15.17
N ARG A 242 -10.75 -1.79 13.91
CA ARG A 242 -10.69 -2.69 12.76
C ARG A 242 -9.63 -2.20 11.78
N ARG A 243 -8.89 -3.15 11.20
CA ARG A 243 -7.99 -2.92 10.07
C ARG A 243 -8.17 -4.05 9.07
N VAL A 244 -8.26 -3.69 7.80
CA VAL A 244 -8.22 -4.60 6.66
C VAL A 244 -7.18 -4.04 5.70
N ALA A 245 -6.27 -4.89 5.25
CA ALA A 245 -5.15 -4.47 4.44
C ALA A 245 -4.78 -5.53 3.41
N VAL A 246 -4.38 -5.07 2.23
CA VAL A 246 -3.57 -5.81 1.30
C VAL A 246 -2.32 -4.99 0.98
N ILE A 247 -1.16 -5.62 1.14
CA ILE A 247 0.16 -4.98 1.05
C ILE A 247 1.00 -5.74 0.04
N GLU A 248 1.58 -5.04 -0.93
CA GLU A 248 2.57 -5.59 -1.84
C GLU A 248 3.86 -5.87 -1.04
N SER A 249 4.45 -7.03 -1.23
CA SER A 249 5.71 -7.39 -0.58
C SER A 249 6.91 -6.88 -1.39
N SER A 250 8.12 -7.01 -0.85
CA SER A 250 9.36 -6.76 -1.59
C SER A 250 9.56 -7.69 -2.78
N THR A 251 8.88 -8.83 -2.78
CA THR A 251 8.87 -9.85 -3.82
C THR A 251 7.60 -9.75 -4.67
N ARG A 252 7.00 -8.56 -4.81
CA ARG A 252 5.80 -8.25 -5.64
C ARG A 252 4.53 -9.08 -5.41
N SER A 253 4.56 -10.06 -4.53
CA SER A 253 3.41 -10.82 -4.07
C SER A 253 2.58 -9.97 -3.11
N TRP A 254 1.27 -10.22 -3.05
CA TRP A 254 0.38 -9.51 -2.15
C TRP A 254 0.16 -10.27 -0.85
N VAL A 255 0.07 -9.53 0.25
CA VAL A 255 -0.19 -10.07 1.58
C VAL A 255 -1.47 -9.46 2.11
N PHE A 256 -2.44 -10.31 2.42
CA PHE A 256 -3.67 -9.93 3.09
C PHE A 256 -3.50 -10.01 4.61
N ASP A 257 -3.87 -8.94 5.30
CA ASP A 257 -3.77 -8.82 6.75
C ASP A 257 -5.00 -8.10 7.30
N HIS A 258 -5.58 -8.64 8.37
CA HIS A 258 -6.72 -8.01 9.03
C HIS A 258 -6.64 -8.17 10.55
N HIS A 259 -7.26 -7.25 11.28
CA HIS A 259 -7.29 -7.23 12.74
C HIS A 259 -8.58 -6.62 13.26
N GLY A 260 -9.15 -7.18 14.34
CA GLY A 260 -10.39 -6.70 14.96
C GLY A 260 -11.63 -7.34 14.34
N GLU A 261 -12.80 -7.04 14.90
CA GLU A 261 -14.07 -7.62 14.44
C GLU A 261 -14.49 -7.05 13.07
N PRO A 262 -14.88 -7.90 12.10
CA PRO A 262 -15.41 -7.45 10.83
C PRO A 262 -16.61 -6.52 10.99
N GLN A 263 -16.66 -5.45 10.21
CA GLN A 263 -17.78 -4.52 10.18
C GLN A 263 -18.93 -5.05 9.32
N PRO A 264 -20.19 -4.61 9.56
CA PRO A 264 -21.36 -5.10 8.82
C PRO A 264 -21.34 -4.85 7.31
N PHE A 265 -20.53 -3.90 6.84
CA PHE A 265 -20.38 -3.56 5.43
C PHE A 265 -19.23 -4.31 4.75
N GLU A 266 -18.42 -5.08 5.48
CA GLU A 266 -17.32 -5.86 4.92
C GLU A 266 -17.85 -7.13 4.25
N ASP A 267 -17.42 -7.40 3.01
CA ASP A 267 -17.63 -8.69 2.36
C ASP A 267 -16.56 -9.70 2.83
N THR A 268 -16.78 -10.25 4.02
CA THR A 268 -15.86 -11.22 4.63
C THR A 268 -15.77 -12.55 3.87
N ALA A 269 -16.69 -12.83 2.93
CA ALA A 269 -16.62 -14.04 2.13
C ALA A 269 -15.34 -14.06 1.27
N CYS A 270 -14.89 -12.90 0.80
CA CYS A 270 -13.68 -12.75 0.00
C CYS A 270 -12.39 -12.94 0.81
N TYR A 271 -12.41 -12.94 2.15
CA TYR A 271 -11.17 -13.05 2.94
C TYR A 271 -10.47 -14.41 2.85
N ASN A 272 -11.21 -15.41 2.39
CA ASN A 272 -10.65 -16.74 2.10
C ASN A 272 -10.30 -16.90 0.62
N HIS A 273 -10.34 -15.82 -0.17
CA HIS A 273 -10.06 -15.91 -1.59
C HIS A 273 -8.63 -16.43 -1.83
N PRO A 274 -8.43 -17.33 -2.79
CA PRO A 274 -7.11 -17.81 -3.15
C PRO A 274 -6.02 -16.76 -3.34
N HIS A 275 -6.29 -15.78 -4.19
CA HIS A 275 -5.41 -14.64 -4.45
C HIS A 275 -5.54 -13.62 -3.33
N GLN A 276 -4.43 -13.26 -2.70
CA GLN A 276 -4.44 -12.37 -1.52
C GLN A 276 -4.87 -10.95 -1.87
N ASP A 277 -4.59 -10.51 -3.10
CA ASP A 277 -5.03 -9.25 -3.67
C ASP A 277 -6.53 -9.15 -3.94
N GLU A 278 -7.21 -10.28 -4.09
CA GLU A 278 -8.67 -10.34 -4.22
C GLU A 278 -9.38 -10.41 -2.86
N ARG A 279 -8.65 -10.58 -1.76
CA ARG A 279 -9.24 -10.59 -0.41
C ARG A 279 -9.65 -9.20 0.07
N PHE A 280 -9.16 -8.15 -0.59
CA PHE A 280 -9.58 -6.77 -0.36
C PHE A 280 -9.27 -5.91 -1.59
N THR A 281 -10.23 -5.81 -2.51
CA THR A 281 -10.06 -5.13 -3.80
C THR A 281 -10.15 -3.60 -3.67
N ASN A 282 -9.80 -2.88 -4.73
CA ASN A 282 -10.02 -1.43 -4.77
C ASN A 282 -11.50 -1.05 -4.66
N ASP A 283 -12.40 -1.82 -5.26
CA ASP A 283 -13.83 -1.59 -5.17
C ASP A 283 -14.32 -1.80 -3.74
N MET A 284 -13.81 -2.82 -3.04
CA MET A 284 -14.08 -2.99 -1.61
C MET A 284 -13.61 -1.81 -0.77
N LEU A 285 -12.42 -1.27 -1.07
CA LEU A 285 -11.91 -0.07 -0.39
C LEU A 285 -12.84 1.14 -0.63
N ARG A 286 -13.39 1.31 -1.84
CA ARG A 286 -14.40 2.33 -2.14
C ARG A 286 -15.70 2.09 -1.37
N SER A 287 -16.25 0.88 -1.45
CA SER A 287 -17.49 0.51 -0.75
C SER A 287 -17.39 0.67 0.76
N CYS A 288 -16.22 0.42 1.36
CA CYS A 288 -15.98 0.71 2.77
C CYS A 288 -16.16 2.21 3.07
N ALA A 289 -15.62 3.10 2.23
CA ALA A 289 -15.79 4.55 2.41
C ALA A 289 -17.23 5.00 2.17
N GLU A 290 -17.87 4.51 1.10
CA GLU A 290 -19.27 4.80 0.77
C GLU A 290 -20.24 4.38 1.89
N SER A 291 -19.91 3.32 2.64
CA SER A 291 -20.68 2.87 3.80
C SER A 291 -20.74 3.90 4.94
N PHE A 292 -19.83 4.88 4.96
CA PHE A 292 -19.84 6.03 5.87
C PHE A 292 -20.43 7.30 5.22
N GLY A 293 -20.93 7.21 3.99
CA GLY A 293 -21.45 8.35 3.23
C GLY A 293 -20.38 9.34 2.77
N VAL A 294 -19.13 8.88 2.64
CA VAL A 294 -18.01 9.73 2.20
C VAL A 294 -17.56 9.36 0.79
N ASP A 295 -16.88 10.30 0.12
CA ASP A 295 -16.32 10.09 -1.22
C ASP A 295 -14.86 10.58 -1.27
N PRO A 296 -13.88 9.78 -0.78
CA PRO A 296 -12.52 10.24 -0.56
C PRO A 296 -11.71 10.59 -1.82
N TRP A 297 -12.13 10.11 -2.99
CA TRP A 297 -11.38 10.27 -4.23
C TRP A 297 -11.99 11.29 -5.19
N ASN A 298 -13.10 11.92 -4.78
CA ASN A 298 -13.72 13.04 -5.46
C ASN A 298 -13.25 14.36 -4.84
N ASP A 299 -12.61 15.23 -5.62
CA ASP A 299 -12.07 16.49 -5.11
C ASP A 299 -13.16 17.50 -4.71
N ASP A 300 -14.32 17.46 -5.36
CA ASP A 300 -15.50 18.27 -5.02
C ASP A 300 -16.13 17.88 -3.67
N PHE A 301 -15.75 16.72 -3.10
CA PHE A 301 -16.18 16.29 -1.78
C PHE A 301 -15.62 17.19 -0.66
N TYR A 302 -14.51 17.89 -0.90
CA TYR A 302 -13.81 18.70 0.10
C TYR A 302 -14.17 20.18 -0.04
N ARG A 303 -14.37 20.86 1.10
CA ARG A 303 -14.90 22.24 1.11
C ARG A 303 -13.92 23.22 1.74
N PRO A 304 -13.64 24.37 1.10
CA PRO A 304 -12.92 25.45 1.76
C PRO A 304 -13.72 25.97 2.98
N PRO A 305 -13.06 26.55 4.00
CA PRO A 305 -11.62 26.81 4.08
C PRO A 305 -10.79 25.58 4.48
N GLY A 306 -9.56 25.52 3.97
CA GLY A 306 -8.54 24.56 4.44
C GLY A 306 -7.69 25.16 5.57
N TYR A 307 -7.33 24.36 6.57
CA TYR A 307 -6.52 24.78 7.70
C TYR A 307 -5.21 24.00 7.72
N VAL A 308 -4.10 24.70 7.45
CA VAL A 308 -2.77 24.11 7.50
C VAL A 308 -2.15 24.36 8.86
N ILE A 309 -1.88 23.28 9.56
CA ILE A 309 -1.09 23.26 10.78
C ILE A 309 0.38 22.97 10.42
N PRO A 310 1.31 23.86 10.76
CA PRO A 310 2.72 23.68 10.42
C PRO A 310 3.37 22.52 11.19
N ALA A 311 4.47 22.02 10.63
CA ALA A 311 5.37 21.07 11.26
C ALA A 311 5.99 21.60 12.57
N ASP A 312 6.66 20.73 13.31
CA ASP A 312 7.55 21.18 14.40
C ASP A 312 8.78 21.87 13.85
N SER A 313 9.22 22.93 14.54
CA SER A 313 10.52 23.59 14.38
C SER A 313 11.73 22.65 14.42
N GLN A 314 11.60 21.44 14.98
CA GLN A 314 12.64 20.41 14.97
C GLN A 314 12.65 19.52 13.71
N ALA A 315 11.70 19.68 12.79
CA ALA A 315 11.67 18.90 11.56
C ALA A 315 12.77 19.41 10.61
N THR A 316 13.91 18.72 10.60
CA THR A 316 15.18 19.28 10.13
C THR A 316 15.48 19.09 8.64
N LEU A 317 14.59 18.48 7.85
CA LEU A 317 14.84 18.21 6.43
C LEU A 317 13.52 18.24 5.63
N GLY A 318 13.00 19.44 5.39
CA GLY A 318 11.88 19.64 4.48
C GLY A 318 12.28 19.35 3.03
N ARG A 319 11.44 18.60 2.31
CA ARG A 319 11.61 18.26 0.89
C ARG A 319 10.44 18.78 0.07
N THR A 320 10.70 19.17 -1.16
CA THR A 320 9.61 19.53 -2.08
C THR A 320 8.84 18.30 -2.53
N LEU A 321 7.58 18.49 -2.93
CA LEU A 321 6.76 17.43 -3.53
C LEU A 321 7.44 16.84 -4.77
N VAL A 322 8.09 17.69 -5.57
CA VAL A 322 8.84 17.26 -6.77
C VAL A 322 10.00 16.32 -6.43
N GLU A 323 10.77 16.64 -5.40
CA GLU A 323 11.88 15.78 -4.94
C GLU A 323 11.36 14.44 -4.44
N VAL A 324 10.34 14.46 -3.57
CA VAL A 324 9.73 13.25 -3.03
C VAL A 324 9.15 12.38 -4.14
N ARG A 325 8.41 12.98 -5.08
CA ARG A 325 7.87 12.28 -6.25
C ARG A 325 8.96 11.62 -7.08
N ARG A 326 10.05 12.33 -7.38
CA ARG A 326 11.18 11.76 -8.12
C ARG A 326 11.77 10.52 -7.43
N GLU A 327 11.95 10.59 -6.13
CA GLU A 327 12.52 9.48 -5.34
C GLU A 327 11.58 8.29 -5.25
N LEU A 328 10.28 8.54 -5.18
CA LEU A 328 9.25 7.53 -5.20
C LEU A 328 9.02 6.95 -6.61
N GLY A 329 9.67 7.47 -7.65
CA GLY A 329 9.46 7.07 -9.05
C GLY A 329 8.15 7.60 -9.65
N LEU A 330 7.57 8.64 -9.05
CA LEU A 330 6.32 9.30 -9.43
C LEU A 330 6.60 10.52 -10.31
N GLY A 331 7.21 10.33 -11.47
CA GLY A 331 7.46 11.39 -12.44
C GLY A 331 7.49 10.81 -13.84
N GLU A 332 7.11 11.58 -14.85
CA GLU A 332 7.14 11.15 -16.24
C GLU A 332 8.55 10.69 -16.63
N GLU A 333 8.80 9.38 -16.61
CA GLU A 333 9.54 8.79 -17.72
C GLU A 333 8.48 8.36 -18.74
N PRO A 334 8.54 8.87 -19.99
CA PRO A 334 7.79 8.24 -21.06
C PRO A 334 8.32 6.82 -21.14
N ASP A 335 7.44 5.88 -20.79
CA ASP A 335 7.69 4.45 -20.85
C ASP A 335 8.53 4.12 -22.08
N ALA A 336 9.75 3.64 -21.88
CA ALA A 336 10.64 3.26 -22.97
C ALA A 336 9.96 2.21 -23.88
N ARG A 337 8.98 1.46 -23.36
CA ARG A 337 8.11 0.58 -24.16
C ARG A 337 7.10 1.35 -25.02
N ALA A 338 6.49 2.43 -24.53
CA ALA A 338 5.62 3.30 -25.34
C ALA A 338 6.40 4.01 -26.47
N VAL A 339 7.65 4.40 -26.22
CA VAL A 339 8.53 5.00 -27.27
C VAL A 339 8.95 3.95 -28.31
N LEU A 340 9.19 2.69 -27.92
CA LEU A 340 9.53 1.60 -28.84
C LEU A 340 8.32 1.15 -29.67
N HIS A 341 7.13 1.01 -29.07
CA HIS A 341 5.91 0.68 -29.80
C HIS A 341 5.46 1.81 -30.74
N GLY A 342 5.63 3.08 -30.33
CA GLY A 342 5.37 4.24 -31.19
C GLY A 342 6.36 4.36 -32.37
N ARG A 343 7.63 4.01 -32.18
CA ARG A 343 8.66 4.03 -33.24
C ARG A 343 8.61 2.83 -34.20
N LEU A 344 8.12 1.68 -33.75
CA LEU A 344 7.85 0.52 -34.62
C LEU A 344 6.58 0.72 -35.45
N ALA A 345 5.53 1.31 -34.87
CA ALA A 345 4.29 1.60 -35.58
C ALA A 345 4.41 2.74 -36.62
N SER A 346 5.40 3.62 -36.49
CA SER A 346 5.71 4.65 -37.50
C SER A 346 6.62 4.12 -38.62
N ARG A 347 7.55 3.20 -38.32
CA ARG A 347 8.40 2.53 -39.33
C ARG A 347 7.63 1.52 -40.19
N LEU A 348 6.66 0.80 -39.63
CA LEU A 348 5.82 -0.14 -40.39
C LEU A 348 4.85 0.58 -41.34
N ARG A 349 4.39 1.79 -40.97
CA ARG A 349 3.58 2.66 -41.84
C ARG A 349 4.37 3.35 -42.96
N SER A 350 5.68 3.56 -42.79
CA SER A 350 6.55 4.05 -43.87
C SER A 350 7.05 2.96 -44.82
N MET A 351 6.85 1.67 -44.51
CA MET A 351 7.30 0.54 -45.34
C MET A 351 6.18 -0.17 -46.11
N THR A 352 4.91 0.14 -45.84
CA THR A 352 3.74 -0.44 -46.51
C THR A 352 3.02 0.55 -47.41
N GLY A 353 3.74 1.55 -47.94
CA GLY A 353 3.25 2.37 -49.04
C GLY A 353 3.15 1.56 -50.34
N TYR A 354 2.08 0.79 -50.47
CA TYR A 354 1.38 0.41 -51.69
C TYR A 354 -0.11 0.26 -51.39
#